data_AF-A0AAV3TBV0-F1
#
_entry.id   AF-A0AAV3TBV0-F1
#
_cell.length_a   1.000
_cell.length_b   1.000
_cell.length_c   1.000
_cell.angle_alpha   90.00
_cell.angle_beta   90.00
_cell.angle_gamma   90.00
#
_symmetry.space_group_name_H-M   'P 1'
#
loop_
_entity.id
_entity.type
_entity.pdbx_description
1 polymer ?
#
loop_
_entity_poly.entity_id
_entity_poly.type
_entity_poly.pdbx_seq_one_letter_code
_entity_poly.pdbx_strand_id
1 'polypeptide(L)'
;MSSPEDTLRHSPVDFETAVAYALHPEMRRLLIIYAVGSLLVPLGLGSFASRPLFTPLLSGLIQQIVGLAIAVAGALLLFAGLVGAAFKVVTDANVLAAETTGPRSQ
;
A
#
# COMPACT_ATOMS: atom_id res chain seq x y z
N MET A 1 -21.16 17.96 -15.61
CA MET A 1 -20.14 17.14 -14.92
C MET A 1 -20.18 15.80 -15.63
N SER A 2 -19.08 15.37 -16.26
CA SER A 2 -19.01 14.02 -16.86
C SER A 2 -19.26 13.00 -15.74
N SER A 3 -20.12 12.01 -15.98
CA SER A 3 -20.32 10.94 -15.00
C SER A 3 -18.96 10.26 -14.79
N PRO A 4 -18.56 9.88 -13.55
CA PRO A 4 -17.39 9.03 -13.33
C PRO A 4 -17.39 7.79 -14.25
N GLU A 5 -18.58 7.32 -14.61
CA GLU A 5 -18.80 6.21 -15.53
C GLU A 5 -18.33 6.52 -16.96
N ASP A 6 -18.46 7.76 -17.45
CA ASP A 6 -18.00 8.16 -18.79
C ASP A 6 -16.47 8.23 -18.87
N THR A 7 -15.82 8.64 -17.77
CA THR A 7 -14.35 8.66 -17.65
C THR A 7 -13.78 7.24 -17.61
N LEU A 8 -14.46 6.30 -16.95
CA LEU A 8 -14.07 4.89 -16.93
C LEU A 8 -14.31 4.21 -18.29
N ARG A 9 -15.38 4.59 -19.01
CA ARG A 9 -15.72 4.03 -20.33
C ARG A 9 -14.69 4.31 -21.42
N HIS A 10 -13.93 5.40 -21.28
CA HIS A 10 -12.87 5.82 -22.20
C HIS A 10 -11.48 5.66 -21.58
N SER A 11 -11.36 4.93 -20.47
CA SER A 11 -10.06 4.65 -19.86
C SER A 11 -9.23 3.80 -20.82
N PRO A 12 -8.02 4.22 -21.20
CA PRO A 12 -7.11 3.39 -22.00
C PRO A 12 -6.55 2.20 -21.20
N VAL A 13 -6.89 2.10 -19.91
CA VAL A 13 -6.47 1.03 -19.01
C VAL A 13 -7.66 0.14 -18.70
N ASP A 14 -7.66 -1.06 -19.27
CA ASP A 14 -8.60 -2.13 -18.92
C ASP A 14 -8.22 -2.76 -17.57
N PHE A 15 -9.22 -3.31 -16.87
CA PHE A 15 -9.01 -3.99 -15.58
C PHE A 15 -7.98 -5.12 -15.70
N GLU A 16 -8.00 -5.88 -16.79
CA GLU A 16 -7.06 -6.96 -17.04
C GLU A 16 -5.60 -6.46 -17.13
N THR A 17 -5.39 -5.32 -17.81
CA THR A 17 -4.07 -4.67 -17.88
C THR A 17 -3.61 -4.17 -16.51
N ALA A 18 -4.51 -3.59 -15.72
CA ALA A 18 -4.21 -3.15 -14.36
C ALA A 18 -3.83 -4.32 -13.44
N VAL A 19 -4.54 -5.46 -13.54
CA VAL A 19 -4.25 -6.68 -12.79
C VAL A 19 -2.91 -7.28 -13.21
N ALA A 20 -2.63 -7.34 -14.51
CA ALA A 20 -1.35 -7.81 -15.02
C ALA A 20 -0.18 -6.97 -14.50
N TYR A 21 -0.34 -5.64 -14.49
CA TYR A 21 0.65 -4.72 -13.93
C TYR A 21 0.81 -4.90 -12.41
N ALA A 22 -0.29 -5.09 -11.67
CA ALA A 22 -0.24 -5.35 -10.23
C ALA A 22 0.48 -6.66 -9.88
N LEU A 23 0.42 -7.66 -10.77
CA LEU A 23 1.13 -8.94 -10.63
C LEU A 23 2.62 -8.86 -10.95
N HIS A 24 3.07 -7.76 -11.57
CA HIS A 24 4.48 -7.54 -11.88
C HIS A 24 5.31 -7.62 -10.58
N PRO A 25 6.49 -8.28 -10.56
CA PRO A 25 7.19 -8.63 -9.31
C PRO A 25 7.45 -7.43 -8.39
N GLU A 26 7.74 -6.27 -8.96
CA GLU A 26 7.98 -5.03 -8.24
C GLU A 26 6.70 -4.47 -7.60
N MET A 27 5.59 -4.40 -8.34
CA MET A 27 4.30 -3.95 -7.81
C MET A 27 3.70 -4.92 -6.83
N ARG A 28 3.78 -6.21 -7.12
CA ARG A 28 3.38 -7.23 -6.17
C ARG A 28 4.08 -7.07 -4.83
N ARG A 29 5.39 -6.78 -4.81
CA ARG A 29 6.13 -6.57 -3.56
C ARG A 29 5.61 -5.36 -2.78
N LEU A 30 5.35 -4.23 -3.44
CA LEU A 30 4.81 -3.03 -2.78
C LEU A 30 3.39 -3.24 -2.27
N LEU A 31 2.55 -3.94 -3.04
CA LEU A 31 1.20 -4.31 -2.63
C LEU A 31 1.20 -5.27 -1.44
N ILE A 32 2.13 -6.24 -1.39
CA ILE A 32 2.31 -7.12 -0.23
C ILE A 32 2.73 -6.30 1.00
N ILE A 33 3.68 -5.39 0.86
CA ILE A 33 4.13 -4.51 1.95
C ILE A 33 2.95 -3.67 2.49
N TYR A 34 2.17 -3.08 1.58
CA TYR A 34 0.96 -2.35 1.92
C TYR A 34 -0.05 -3.24 2.65
N ALA A 35 -0.33 -4.44 2.13
CA ALA A 35 -1.29 -5.37 2.71
C ALA A 35 -0.86 -5.81 4.12
N VAL A 36 0.41 -6.16 4.30
CA VAL A 36 0.98 -6.49 5.63
C VAL A 36 0.85 -5.30 6.58
N GLY A 37 1.20 -4.09 6.14
CA GLY A 37 1.03 -2.87 6.94
C GLY A 37 -0.44 -2.65 7.35
N SER A 38 -1.36 -2.81 6.41
CA SER A 38 -2.81 -2.65 6.63
C SER A 38 -3.37 -3.63 7.65
N LEU A 39 -2.78 -4.83 7.77
CA LEU A 39 -3.16 -5.82 8.77
C LEU A 39 -2.48 -5.55 10.12
N LEU A 40 -1.21 -5.17 10.13
CA LEU A 40 -0.44 -4.97 11.36
C LEU A 40 -0.89 -3.74 12.15
N VAL A 41 -1.30 -2.66 11.50
CA VAL A 41 -1.80 -1.45 12.19
C VAL A 41 -2.98 -1.75 13.11
N PRO A 42 -4.11 -2.31 12.64
CA PRO A 42 -5.25 -2.60 13.50
C PRO A 42 -4.93 -3.68 14.54
N LEU A 43 -4.08 -4.67 14.23
CA LEU A 43 -3.65 -5.67 15.21
C LEU A 43 -2.81 -5.05 16.34
N GLY A 44 -1.86 -4.17 16.00
CA GLY A 44 -1.04 -3.46 16.96
C GLY A 44 -1.84 -2.51 17.84
N LEU A 45 -2.72 -1.70 17.24
CA LEU A 45 -3.62 -0.81 17.97
C LEU A 45 -4.62 -1.58 18.82
N GLY A 46 -5.16 -2.68 18.30
CA GLY A 46 -6.03 -3.59 19.04
C GLY A 46 -5.33 -4.14 20.28
N SER A 47 -4.12 -4.68 20.12
CA SER A 47 -3.30 -5.20 21.23
C SER A 47 -2.91 -4.12 22.25
N PHE A 48 -2.62 -2.90 21.79
CA PHE A 48 -2.32 -1.75 22.64
C PHE A 48 -3.53 -1.31 23.48
N ALA A 49 -4.72 -1.29 22.89
CA ALA A 49 -5.95 -0.86 23.53
C ALA A 49 -6.59 -1.94 24.43
N SER A 50 -6.37 -3.21 24.12
CA SER A 50 -6.94 -4.33 24.87
C SER A 50 -6.08 -4.67 26.09
N ARG A 51 -6.21 -3.87 27.16
CA ARG A 51 -5.66 -4.20 28.48
C ARG A 51 -6.75 -4.90 29.32
N PRO A 52 -6.64 -6.20 29.62
CA PRO A 52 -7.61 -6.88 30.49
C PRO A 52 -7.53 -6.32 31.91
N LEU A 53 -8.69 -6.11 32.56
CA LEU A 53 -8.81 -5.48 33.88
C LEU A 53 -7.95 -6.12 34.99
N PHE A 54 -7.60 -7.40 34.84
CA PHE A 54 -6.87 -8.20 35.82
C PHE A 54 -5.42 -8.52 35.41
N THR A 55 -4.86 -7.81 34.43
CA THR A 55 -3.45 -8.04 34.05
C THR A 55 -2.49 -7.40 35.04
N PRO A 56 -1.47 -8.14 35.53
CA PRO A 56 -0.38 -7.58 36.33
C PRO A 56 0.25 -6.36 35.64
N LEU A 57 0.56 -5.32 36.42
CA LEU A 57 0.97 -4.01 35.92
C LEU A 57 2.12 -4.10 34.89
N LEU A 58 3.15 -4.90 35.21
CA LEU A 58 4.32 -5.13 34.35
C LEU A 58 3.96 -5.83 33.04
N SER A 59 3.15 -6.89 33.10
CA SER A 59 2.73 -7.65 31.91
C SER A 59 1.86 -6.80 30.97
N GLY A 60 0.96 -5.99 31.53
CA GLY A 60 0.12 -5.09 30.74
C GLY A 60 0.95 -3.97 30.09
N LEU A 61 1.99 -3.47 30.76
CA LEU A 61 2.90 -2.48 30.18
C LEU A 61 3.70 -3.07 29.01
N ILE A 62 4.23 -4.29 29.17
CA ILE A 62 4.95 -4.99 28.09
C ILE A 62 4.02 -5.19 26.89
N GLN A 63 2.79 -5.65 27.11
CA GLN A 63 1.80 -5.83 26.04
C GLN A 63 1.52 -4.52 25.29
N GLN A 64 1.34 -3.41 26.02
CA GLN A 64 1.13 -2.10 25.41
C GLN A 64 2.33 -1.65 24.58
N ILE A 65 3.55 -1.80 25.09
CA ILE A 65 4.77 -1.44 24.36
C ILE A 65 4.89 -2.27 23.08
N VAL A 66 4.63 -3.58 23.16
CA VAL A 66 4.66 -4.47 21.99
C VAL A 66 3.56 -4.12 21.00
N GLY A 67 2.33 -3.87 21.45
CA GLY A 67 1.23 -3.45 20.60
C GLY A 67 1.51 -2.14 19.87
N LEU A 68 2.07 -1.16 20.58
CA LEU A 68 2.49 0.12 19.99
C LEU A 68 3.61 -0.08 18.96
N ALA A 69 4.63 -0.89 19.28
CA ALA A 69 5.72 -1.18 18.35
C ALA A 69 5.21 -1.85 17.06
N ILE A 70 4.28 -2.81 17.18
CA ILE A 70 3.63 -3.46 16.04
C ILE A 70 2.82 -2.44 15.23
N ALA A 71 2.07 -1.56 15.88
CA ALA A 71 1.28 -0.53 15.20
C ALA A 71 2.18 0.43 14.41
N VAL A 72 3.28 0.89 15.00
CA VAL A 72 4.26 1.77 14.34
C VAL A 72 4.94 1.07 13.17
N ALA A 73 5.41 -0.16 13.35
CA ALA A 73 6.01 -0.95 12.27
C ALA A 73 5.00 -1.19 11.13
N GLY A 74 3.76 -1.54 11.47
CA GLY A 74 2.68 -1.69 10.51
C GLY A 74 2.40 -0.39 9.75
N ALA A 75 2.38 0.75 10.44
CA ALA A 75 2.16 2.05 9.80
C ALA A 75 3.29 2.39 8.83
N LEU A 76 4.55 2.15 9.20
CA LEU A 76 5.69 2.35 8.30
C LEU A 76 5.56 1.49 7.04
N LEU A 77 5.17 0.21 7.16
CA LEU A 77 4.94 -0.66 6.02
C LEU A 77 3.75 -0.19 5.17
N LEU A 78 2.65 0.22 5.81
CA LEU A 78 1.47 0.72 5.11
C LEU A 78 1.83 1.93 4.24
N PHE A 79 2.51 2.92 4.82
CA PHE A 79 2.94 4.12 4.10
C PHE A 79 4.00 3.80 3.04
N ALA A 80 4.99 2.96 3.35
CA ALA A 80 6.02 2.57 2.37
C ALA A 80 5.41 1.84 1.16
N GLY A 81 4.47 0.92 1.38
CA GLY A 81 3.78 0.20 0.32
C GLY A 81 2.88 1.12 -0.51
N LEU A 82 2.09 1.98 0.14
CA LEU A 82 1.18 2.92 -0.53
C LEU A 82 1.94 3.94 -1.37
N VAL A 83 2.86 4.68 -0.72
CA VAL A 83 3.63 5.74 -1.37
C VAL A 83 4.54 5.13 -2.44
N GLY A 84 5.21 4.01 -2.13
CA GLY A 84 6.05 3.31 -3.10
C GLY A 84 5.28 2.89 -4.35
N ALA A 85 4.10 2.28 -4.19
CA ALA A 85 3.28 1.85 -5.32
C ALA A 85 2.80 3.04 -6.16
N ALA A 86 2.34 4.12 -5.51
CA ALA A 86 1.90 5.33 -6.21
C ALA A 86 3.04 5.96 -7.02
N PHE A 87 4.23 6.11 -6.43
CA PHE A 87 5.39 6.63 -7.13
C PHE A 87 5.81 5.73 -8.28
N LYS A 88 5.80 4.41 -8.11
CA LYS A 88 6.14 3.50 -9.21
C LYS A 88 5.21 3.68 -10.39
N VAL A 89 3.88 3.71 -10.16
CA VAL A 89 2.90 3.89 -11.24
C VAL A 89 3.22 5.15 -12.04
N VAL A 90 3.53 6.26 -11.36
CA VAL A 90 3.90 7.51 -12.02
C VAL A 90 5.24 7.41 -12.76
N THR A 91 6.26 6.81 -12.15
CA THR A 91 7.58 6.66 -12.78
C THR A 91 7.52 5.77 -14.03
N ASP A 92 6.86 4.62 -13.94
CA ASP A 92 6.74 3.69 -15.08
C ASP A 92 5.92 4.33 -16.21
N ALA A 93 4.85 5.07 -15.88
CA ALA A 93 4.08 5.83 -16.88
C ALA A 93 4.93 6.90 -17.57
N ASN A 94 5.77 7.63 -16.83
CA ASN A 94 6.67 8.63 -17.39
C ASN A 94 7.74 8.01 -18.29
N VAL A 95 8.29 6.84 -17.92
CA VAL A 95 9.26 6.10 -18.75
C VAL A 95 8.59 5.67 -20.07
N LEU A 96 7.40 5.10 -20.02
CA LEU A 96 6.66 4.70 -21.22
C LEU A 96 6.31 5.90 -22.12
N ALA A 97 5.93 7.04 -21.52
CA ALA A 97 5.69 8.27 -22.26
C ALA A 97 6.98 8.79 -22.94
N ALA A 98 8.14 8.70 -22.28
CA ALA A 98 9.41 9.07 -22.87
C ALA A 98 9.80 8.16 -24.05
N GLU A 99 9.59 6.85 -23.92
CA GLU A 99 9.87 5.87 -24.97
C GLU A 99 8.99 6.06 -26.22
N THR A 100 7.72 6.44 -26.03
CA THR A 100 6.78 6.69 -27.13
C THR A 100 6.96 8.05 -27.81
N THR A 101 7.59 9.02 -27.14
CA THR A 101 7.83 10.38 -27.65
C THR A 101 9.28 10.59 -28.16
N GLY A 102 10.19 9.64 -27.91
CA GLY A 102 11.56 9.66 -28.43
C GLY A 102 11.61 9.62 -29.97
N PRO A 103 12.63 10.23 -30.60
CA PRO A 103 12.70 10.32 -32.06
C PRO A 103 12.68 8.92 -32.66
N ARG A 104 11.68 8.65 -33.52
CA ARG A 104 11.69 7.48 -34.41
C ARG A 104 12.91 7.59 -35.30
N SER A 105 14.03 6.99 -34.90
CA SER A 105 15.13 6.69 -35.80
C SER A 105 14.59 5.69 -36.82
N GLN A 106 14.23 6.22 -37.99
CA GLN A 106 14.14 5.47 -39.24
C GLN A 106 15.51 4.87 -39.57
#